data_AF-A0A1J4P8F0-F1
#
_entry.id   AF-A0A1J4P8F0-F1
#
_cell.length_a   1.000
_cell.length_b   1.000
_cell.length_c   1.000
_cell.angle_alpha   90.00
_cell.angle_beta   90.00
_cell.angle_gamma   90.00
#
_symmetry.space_group_name_H-M   'P 1'
#
loop_
_entity.id
_entity.type
_entity.pdbx_description
1 polymer ?
#
loop_
_entity_poly.entity_id
_entity_poly.type
_entity_poly.pdbx_seq_one_letter_code
_entity_poly.pdbx_strand_id
1 'polypeptide(L)'
;MLDLVPPDFAGGEHIDWAAAEAALGAELPSDYKALLDTYGVGDIGELVILPPLPSDVRGWEGCHIAGMTDGVRGLWEEDGGVPEVTLGADAILPWGSGMNANEMAWLMTDSDPDKWPVVAWRRHHSWGESPWALFDCTMVQFITRMMLGRFEACPLGDASLWKQTDTFVSWREQHRRLRAGLDPATGEPDPYADMFPVTEDRP
;
A
#
# COMPACT_ATOMS: atom_id res chain seq x y z
N MET A 1 -4.67 -5.74 19.08
CA MET A 1 -5.22 -4.83 18.02
C MET A 1 -4.20 -4.56 16.92
N LEU A 2 -3.32 -5.55 16.67
CA LEU A 2 -2.53 -5.81 15.47
C LEU A 2 -1.99 -7.23 15.70
N ASP A 3 -2.90 -8.20 15.80
CA ASP A 3 -2.57 -9.64 15.95
C ASP A 3 -2.72 -10.37 14.61
N LEU A 4 -2.73 -9.61 13.49
CA LEU A 4 -2.86 -10.15 12.14
C LEU A 4 -1.53 -10.67 11.59
N VAL A 5 -0.40 -10.26 12.17
CA VAL A 5 0.94 -10.65 11.72
C VAL A 5 1.84 -10.84 12.94
N PRO A 6 2.48 -12.01 13.13
CA PRO A 6 3.46 -12.22 14.18
C PRO A 6 4.61 -11.19 14.07
N PRO A 7 5.05 -10.57 15.18
CA PRO A 7 6.11 -9.55 15.18
C PRO A 7 7.50 -10.10 14.82
N ASP A 8 7.64 -11.42 14.67
CA ASP A 8 8.89 -12.08 14.26
C ASP A 8 9.38 -11.62 12.86
N PHE A 9 8.56 -10.88 12.11
CA PHE A 9 8.86 -10.29 10.80
C PHE A 9 9.13 -8.76 10.82
N ALA A 10 9.28 -8.14 12.00
CA ALA A 10 9.57 -6.71 12.10
C ALA A 10 10.84 -6.35 11.28
N GLY A 11 10.65 -5.55 10.21
CA GLY A 11 11.69 -5.21 9.22
C GLY A 11 12.86 -4.38 9.76
N GLY A 12 12.83 -3.98 11.04
CA GLY A 12 13.92 -3.25 11.70
C GLY A 12 14.21 -1.87 11.11
N GLU A 13 13.33 -1.36 10.25
CA GLU A 13 13.48 -0.06 9.61
C GLU A 13 13.11 1.06 10.57
N HIS A 14 14.01 2.03 10.70
CA HIS A 14 13.76 3.24 11.44
C HIS A 14 13.43 4.35 10.46
N ILE A 15 12.17 4.79 10.44
CA ILE A 15 11.72 5.85 9.55
C ILE A 15 11.90 7.19 10.27
N ASP A 16 12.58 8.13 9.62
CA ASP A 16 12.60 9.52 10.07
C ASP A 16 11.30 10.21 9.62
N TRP A 17 10.30 10.17 10.49
CA TRP A 17 8.98 10.75 10.23
C TRP A 17 9.02 12.25 9.94
N ALA A 18 9.89 12.99 10.62
CA ALA A 18 10.01 14.43 10.40
C ALA A 18 10.56 14.73 8.99
N ALA A 19 11.55 13.97 8.54
CA ALA A 19 12.07 14.08 7.18
C ALA A 19 11.04 13.64 6.13
N ALA A 20 10.29 12.56 6.40
CA ALA A 20 9.23 12.06 5.53
C ALA A 20 8.11 13.09 5.34
N GLU A 21 7.55 13.62 6.43
CA GLU A 21 6.47 14.61 6.39
C GLU A 21 6.94 15.92 5.73
N ALA A 22 8.19 16.34 5.98
CA ALA A 22 8.77 17.49 5.30
C ALA A 22 8.94 17.29 3.79
N ALA A 23 9.30 16.09 3.34
CA ALA A 23 9.45 15.76 1.92
C ALA A 23 8.09 15.69 1.20
N LEU A 24 7.06 15.16 1.87
CA LEU A 24 5.71 15.05 1.33
C LEU A 24 4.92 16.37 1.44
N GLY A 25 5.35 17.29 2.32
CA GLY A 25 4.64 18.55 2.58
C GLY A 25 3.33 18.36 3.34
N ALA A 26 3.16 17.23 4.02
CA ALA A 26 1.96 16.86 4.75
C ALA A 26 2.31 15.97 5.95
N GLU A 27 1.61 16.15 7.06
CA GLU A 27 1.64 15.20 8.18
C GLU A 27 0.99 13.88 7.77
N LEU A 28 1.42 12.76 8.34
CA LEU A 28 0.87 11.44 8.00
C LEU A 28 -0.01 10.89 9.13
N PRO A 29 -1.04 10.08 8.80
CA PRO A 29 -1.90 9.45 9.79
C PRO A 29 -1.10 8.61 10.79
N SER A 30 -1.51 8.65 12.06
CA SER A 30 -0.83 7.95 13.16
C SER A 30 -0.88 6.43 13.03
N ASP A 31 -1.95 5.88 12.44
CA ASP A 31 -2.13 4.45 12.24
C ASP A 31 -1.16 3.89 11.18
N TYR A 32 -0.89 4.65 10.12
CA TYR A 32 0.14 4.35 9.14
C TYR A 32 1.53 4.35 9.75
N LYS A 33 1.85 5.39 10.54
CA LYS A 33 3.14 5.48 11.23
C LYS A 33 3.34 4.29 12.17
N ALA A 34 2.33 3.97 12.98
CA ALA A 34 2.38 2.83 13.90
C ALA A 34 2.53 1.48 13.18
N LEU A 35 1.89 1.31 12.03
CA LEU A 35 2.02 0.09 11.23
C LEU A 35 3.47 -0.08 10.73
N LEU A 36 4.04 0.95 10.10
CA LEU A 36 5.40 0.90 9.57
C LEU A 36 6.47 0.85 10.69
N ASP A 37 6.26 1.52 11.82
CA ASP A 37 7.15 1.40 12.99
C ASP A 37 7.16 -0.03 13.57
N THR A 38 6.06 -0.77 13.41
CA THR A 38 5.93 -2.15 13.92
C THR A 38 6.49 -3.17 12.93
N TYR A 39 6.16 -3.05 11.66
CA TYR A 39 6.42 -4.09 10.64
C TYR A 39 7.52 -3.72 9.64
N GLY A 40 7.85 -2.44 9.48
CA GLY A 40 8.73 -1.92 8.44
C GLY A 40 8.00 -1.71 7.11
N VAL A 41 8.76 -1.48 6.04
CA VAL A 41 8.24 -1.32 4.67
C VAL A 41 8.09 -2.66 3.98
N GLY A 42 6.94 -2.91 3.37
CA GLY A 42 6.64 -4.20 2.76
C GLY A 42 5.20 -4.35 2.32
N ASP A 43 4.82 -5.61 2.15
CA ASP A 43 3.55 -6.00 1.56
C ASP A 43 2.75 -6.88 2.52
N ILE A 44 1.42 -6.84 2.42
CA ILE A 44 0.53 -7.80 3.06
C ILE A 44 -0.21 -8.57 1.96
N GLY A 45 0.22 -9.80 1.68
CA GLY A 45 -0.26 -10.53 0.52
C GLY A 45 0.07 -9.77 -0.77
N GLU A 46 -0.94 -9.45 -1.57
CA GLU A 46 -0.79 -8.66 -2.80
C GLU A 46 -0.89 -7.13 -2.60
N LEU A 47 -1.01 -6.68 -1.34
CA LEU A 47 -1.11 -5.26 -1.00
C LEU A 47 0.27 -4.71 -0.70
N VAL A 48 0.78 -3.87 -1.61
CA VAL A 48 1.96 -3.07 -1.37
C VAL A 48 1.61 -1.87 -0.49
N ILE A 49 2.33 -1.68 0.61
CA ILE A 49 2.22 -0.48 1.46
C ILE A 49 3.35 0.46 1.09
N LEU A 50 3.00 1.60 0.49
CA LEU A 50 3.97 2.54 -0.02
C LEU A 50 4.74 3.18 1.14
N PRO A 51 6.08 3.12 1.17
CA PRO A 51 6.89 3.86 2.12
C PRO A 51 6.78 5.37 1.87
N PRO A 52 6.99 6.21 2.89
CA PRO A 52 6.85 7.65 2.74
C PRO A 52 8.04 8.27 2.00
N LEU A 53 9.17 7.57 1.95
CA LEU A 53 10.41 7.95 1.29
C LEU A 53 10.87 6.81 0.36
N PRO A 54 11.72 7.10 -0.65
CA PRO A 54 12.30 6.06 -1.51
C PRO A 54 12.98 4.96 -0.70
N SER A 55 12.73 3.70 -1.06
CA SER A 55 13.41 2.56 -0.47
C SER A 55 14.86 2.45 -0.95
N ASP A 56 15.74 1.93 -0.09
CA ASP A 56 17.11 1.53 -0.44
C ASP A 56 17.18 0.10 -1.00
N VAL A 57 16.06 -0.63 -1.01
CA VAL A 57 15.97 -1.95 -1.63
C VAL A 57 15.94 -1.78 -3.14
N ARG A 58 16.95 -2.34 -3.82
CA ARG A 58 17.07 -2.24 -5.28
C ARG A 58 15.85 -2.80 -6.01
N GLY A 59 15.39 -2.07 -7.02
CA GLY A 59 14.20 -2.41 -7.81
C GLY A 59 12.90 -1.83 -7.25
N TRP A 60 12.93 -1.26 -6.04
CA TRP A 60 11.77 -0.68 -5.34
C TRP A 60 11.94 0.82 -5.09
N GLU A 61 12.96 1.47 -5.66
CA GLU A 61 13.26 2.89 -5.41
C GLU A 61 12.08 3.80 -5.83
N GLY A 62 11.37 3.44 -6.90
CA GLY A 62 10.19 4.15 -7.39
C GLY A 62 8.90 3.86 -6.63
N CYS A 63 8.87 2.79 -5.83
CA CYS A 63 7.70 2.36 -5.07
C CYS A 63 7.66 3.09 -3.73
N HIS A 64 7.18 4.34 -3.73
CA HIS A 64 6.99 5.14 -2.52
C HIS A 64 5.90 6.18 -2.77
N ILE A 65 5.39 6.82 -1.73
CA ILE A 65 4.25 7.75 -1.81
C ILE A 65 4.49 8.79 -2.93
N ALA A 66 5.60 9.55 -2.86
CA ALA A 66 5.88 10.59 -3.84
C ALA A 66 6.04 10.06 -5.28
N GLY A 67 6.61 8.86 -5.45
CA GLY A 67 6.77 8.21 -6.75
C GLY A 67 5.46 7.80 -7.40
N MET A 68 4.42 7.53 -6.59
CA MET A 68 3.10 7.12 -7.08
C MET A 68 2.09 8.28 -7.16
N THR A 69 2.35 9.40 -6.47
CA THR A 69 1.41 10.53 -6.36
C THR A 69 0.93 11.05 -7.71
N ASP A 70 1.83 11.33 -8.65
CA ASP A 70 1.44 11.92 -9.94
C ASP A 70 0.54 10.97 -10.75
N GLY A 71 0.81 9.66 -10.70
CA GLY A 71 -0.01 8.66 -11.38
C GLY A 71 -1.43 8.57 -10.81
N VAL A 72 -1.55 8.50 -9.48
CA VAL A 72 -2.84 8.40 -8.79
C VAL A 72 -3.65 9.70 -8.92
N ARG A 73 -2.98 10.86 -8.91
CA ARG A 73 -3.60 12.16 -9.18
C ARG A 73 -4.08 12.29 -10.62
N GLY A 74 -3.33 11.77 -11.59
CA GLY A 74 -3.78 11.67 -12.97
C GLY A 74 -5.09 10.89 -13.11
N LEU A 75 -5.19 9.73 -12.46
CA LEU A 75 -6.44 8.95 -12.43
C LEU A 75 -7.60 9.72 -11.79
N TRP A 76 -7.34 10.52 -10.75
CA TRP A 76 -8.37 11.35 -10.12
C TRP A 76 -8.90 12.42 -11.08
N GLU A 77 -8.00 13.09 -11.82
CA GLU A 77 -8.37 14.13 -12.79
C GLU A 77 -9.10 13.55 -14.01
N GLU A 78 -8.65 12.40 -14.52
CA GLU A 78 -9.24 11.73 -15.68
C GLU A 78 -10.65 11.22 -15.41
N ASP A 79 -10.87 10.61 -14.24
CA ASP A 79 -12.17 10.00 -13.89
C ASP A 79 -13.12 10.96 -13.16
N GLY A 80 -12.64 12.15 -12.78
CA GLY A 80 -13.41 13.14 -12.03
C GLY A 80 -13.62 12.79 -10.54
N GLY A 81 -12.79 11.89 -9.99
CA GLY A 81 -12.77 11.53 -8.58
C GLY A 81 -14.02 10.79 -8.07
N VAL A 82 -14.23 10.87 -6.75
CA VAL A 82 -15.43 10.32 -6.09
C VAL A 82 -16.61 11.28 -6.33
N PRO A 83 -17.80 10.78 -6.74
CA PRO A 83 -19.00 11.62 -6.83
C PRO A 83 -19.28 12.39 -5.54
N GLU A 84 -19.73 13.64 -5.65
CA GLU A 84 -20.04 14.54 -4.53
C GLU A 84 -18.81 15.07 -3.75
N VAL A 85 -17.61 14.54 -3.97
CA VAL A 85 -16.37 15.11 -3.44
C VAL A 85 -15.92 16.25 -4.36
N THR A 86 -15.73 17.45 -3.80
CA THR A 86 -15.31 18.64 -4.57
C THR A 86 -13.82 18.95 -4.47
N LEU A 87 -13.06 18.13 -3.74
CA LEU A 87 -11.62 18.28 -3.59
C LEU A 87 -10.88 17.90 -4.88
N GLY A 88 -9.83 18.65 -5.18
CA GLY A 88 -8.98 18.39 -6.35
C GLY A 88 -8.01 17.24 -6.12
N ALA A 89 -7.26 16.90 -7.17
CA ALA A 89 -6.24 15.87 -7.11
C ALA A 89 -5.12 16.19 -6.09
N ASP A 90 -4.90 17.47 -5.78
CA ASP A 90 -3.99 17.92 -4.74
C ASP A 90 -4.34 17.41 -3.33
N ALA A 91 -5.61 17.03 -3.10
CA ALA A 91 -6.05 16.39 -1.86
C ALA A 91 -5.81 14.88 -1.83
N ILE A 92 -5.25 14.28 -2.89
CA ILE A 92 -4.99 12.84 -2.98
C ILE A 92 -3.55 12.55 -2.62
N LEU A 93 -3.36 11.62 -1.68
CA LEU A 93 -2.06 11.13 -1.26
C LEU A 93 -2.06 9.59 -1.22
N PRO A 94 -1.37 8.91 -2.15
CA PRO A 94 -1.39 7.44 -2.22
C PRO A 94 -0.65 6.82 -1.03
N TRP A 95 -1.10 5.65 -0.60
CA TRP A 95 -0.46 4.89 0.48
C TRP A 95 -0.36 3.40 0.20
N GLY A 96 -1.11 2.88 -0.78
CA GLY A 96 -1.05 1.47 -1.12
C GLY A 96 -1.41 1.19 -2.56
N SER A 97 -0.89 0.09 -3.08
CA SER A 97 -1.15 -0.40 -4.44
C SER A 97 -1.37 -1.90 -4.40
N GLY A 98 -2.42 -2.38 -5.06
CA GLY A 98 -2.71 -3.81 -5.22
C GLY A 98 -2.23 -4.33 -6.58
N MET A 99 -1.83 -5.60 -6.65
CA MET A 99 -1.31 -6.24 -7.88
C MET A 99 -2.25 -6.16 -9.11
N ASN A 100 -3.55 -5.96 -8.92
CA ASN A 100 -4.53 -5.76 -10.01
C ASN A 100 -4.70 -4.29 -10.43
N ALA A 101 -3.72 -3.44 -10.09
CA ALA A 101 -3.75 -1.99 -10.26
C ALA A 101 -4.97 -1.36 -9.56
N ASN A 102 -5.22 -1.76 -8.32
CA ASN A 102 -6.12 -1.02 -7.44
C ASN A 102 -5.27 -0.08 -6.60
N GLU A 103 -5.49 1.22 -6.73
CA GLU A 103 -4.70 2.22 -6.02
C GLU A 103 -5.48 2.71 -4.81
N MET A 104 -4.82 2.79 -3.66
CA MET A 104 -5.43 3.27 -2.44
C MET A 104 -4.71 4.53 -1.98
N ALA A 105 -5.50 5.53 -1.62
CA ALA A 105 -5.03 6.84 -1.20
C ALA A 105 -5.83 7.37 -0.02
N TRP A 106 -5.25 8.34 0.67
CA TRP A 106 -5.97 9.21 1.59
C TRP A 106 -6.55 10.37 0.81
N LEU A 107 -7.75 10.78 1.20
CA LEU A 107 -8.32 12.06 0.81
C LEU A 107 -8.10 13.05 1.95
N MET A 108 -7.26 14.06 1.74
CA MET A 108 -6.82 15.02 2.77
C MET A 108 -7.92 16.05 3.10
N THR A 109 -9.00 15.59 3.73
CA THR A 109 -10.23 16.37 4.00
C THR A 109 -10.14 17.32 5.18
N ASP A 110 -9.20 17.11 6.10
CA ASP A 110 -9.04 17.87 7.35
C ASP A 110 -7.55 18.22 7.57
N SER A 111 -7.28 19.23 8.40
CA SER A 111 -5.94 19.51 8.89
C SER A 111 -5.35 18.40 9.77
N ASP A 112 -6.23 17.62 10.41
CA ASP A 112 -5.87 16.46 11.22
C ASP A 112 -5.78 15.20 10.34
N PRO A 113 -4.59 14.63 10.11
CA PRO A 113 -4.41 13.50 9.22
C PRO A 113 -5.13 12.23 9.69
N ASP A 114 -5.40 12.09 10.99
CA ASP A 114 -6.13 10.93 11.53
C ASP A 114 -7.61 10.88 11.09
N LYS A 115 -8.11 11.95 10.48
CA LYS A 115 -9.48 12.04 9.95
C LYS A 115 -9.56 11.85 8.44
N TRP A 116 -8.44 11.65 7.75
CA TRP A 116 -8.46 11.46 6.30
C TRP A 116 -9.11 10.11 5.96
N PRO A 117 -10.24 10.10 5.22
CA PRO A 117 -10.82 8.85 4.78
C PRO A 117 -9.96 8.21 3.69
N VAL A 118 -10.16 6.91 3.51
CA VAL A 118 -9.55 6.15 2.42
C VAL A 118 -10.40 6.32 1.16
N VAL A 119 -9.74 6.56 0.03
CA VAL A 119 -10.31 6.37 -1.30
C VAL A 119 -9.57 5.24 -2.02
N ALA A 120 -10.29 4.47 -2.82
CA ALA A 120 -9.71 3.44 -3.67
C ALA A 120 -10.14 3.64 -5.11
N TRP A 121 -9.16 3.62 -6.01
CA TRP A 121 -9.39 3.49 -7.44
C TRP A 121 -9.46 2.02 -7.81
N ARG A 122 -10.55 1.64 -8.47
CA ARG A 122 -10.86 0.25 -8.81
C ARG A 122 -10.78 0.08 -10.31
N ARG A 123 -9.78 -0.67 -10.77
CA ARG A 123 -9.65 -1.02 -12.20
C ARG A 123 -10.89 -1.75 -12.70
N HIS A 124 -11.43 -2.64 -11.86
CA HIS A 124 -12.65 -3.39 -12.13
C HIS A 124 -13.81 -2.78 -11.33
N HIS A 125 -14.75 -2.15 -12.03
CA HIS A 125 -15.97 -1.61 -11.45
C HIS A 125 -17.18 -1.91 -12.35
N SER A 126 -18.38 -1.85 -11.78
CA SER A 126 -19.61 -2.07 -12.55
C SER A 126 -19.83 -0.93 -13.54
N TRP A 127 -20.41 -1.23 -14.71
CA TRP A 127 -20.77 -0.21 -15.68
C TRP A 127 -21.70 0.85 -15.04
N GLY A 128 -21.32 2.13 -15.15
CA GLY A 128 -22.09 3.25 -14.63
C GLY A 128 -21.81 3.60 -13.16
N GLU A 129 -20.94 2.85 -12.47
CA GLU A 129 -20.34 3.28 -11.21
C GLU A 129 -19.06 4.08 -11.46
N SER A 130 -18.69 4.95 -10.51
CA SER A 130 -17.35 5.57 -10.54
C SER A 130 -16.29 4.49 -10.25
N PRO A 131 -15.12 4.51 -10.93
CA PRO A 131 -13.99 3.69 -10.55
C PRO A 131 -13.50 4.02 -9.13
N TRP A 132 -13.73 5.26 -8.67
CA TRP A 132 -13.39 5.70 -7.32
C TRP A 132 -14.47 5.34 -6.30
N ALA A 133 -14.04 4.78 -5.17
CA ALA A 133 -14.89 4.54 -4.00
C ALA A 133 -14.29 5.22 -2.77
N LEU A 134 -15.17 5.78 -1.92
CA LEU A 134 -14.82 6.41 -0.65
C LEU A 134 -15.17 5.50 0.52
N PHE A 135 -14.27 5.41 1.49
CA PHE A 135 -14.42 4.62 2.71
C PHE A 135 -14.12 5.52 3.91
N ASP A 136 -15.15 5.79 4.71
CA ASP A 136 -15.05 6.56 5.95
C ASP A 136 -14.41 5.72 7.06
N CYS A 137 -13.11 5.49 6.94
CA CYS A 137 -12.27 4.83 7.92
C CYS A 137 -10.79 5.14 7.68
N THR A 138 -9.99 4.94 8.73
CA THR A 138 -8.52 5.02 8.67
C THR A 138 -7.91 3.91 7.80
N MET A 139 -6.62 4.02 7.45
CA MET A 139 -5.94 3.04 6.60
C MET A 139 -5.95 1.63 7.22
N VAL A 140 -5.55 1.50 8.48
CA VAL A 140 -5.49 0.20 9.17
C VAL A 140 -6.89 -0.39 9.34
N GLN A 141 -7.90 0.44 9.59
CA GLN A 141 -9.29 -0.02 9.62
C GLN A 141 -9.75 -0.53 8.25
N PHE A 142 -9.39 0.16 7.16
CA PHE A 142 -9.69 -0.28 5.81
C PHE A 142 -9.06 -1.65 5.51
N ILE A 143 -7.75 -1.80 5.74
CA ILE A 143 -7.01 -3.05 5.54
C ILE A 143 -7.63 -4.18 6.37
N THR A 144 -7.86 -3.94 7.66
CA THR A 144 -8.43 -4.94 8.57
C THR A 144 -9.84 -5.36 8.14
N ARG A 145 -10.69 -4.41 7.73
CA ARG A 145 -12.05 -4.73 7.27
C ARG A 145 -12.03 -5.48 5.94
N MET A 146 -11.12 -5.13 5.03
CA MET A 146 -10.98 -5.80 3.73
C MET A 146 -10.53 -7.25 3.90
N MET A 147 -9.46 -7.49 4.64
CA MET A 147 -8.89 -8.82 4.87
C MET A 147 -9.83 -9.73 5.66
N LEU A 148 -10.59 -9.18 6.61
CA LEU A 148 -11.59 -9.92 7.38
C LEU A 148 -12.96 -10.01 6.67
N GLY A 149 -13.11 -9.46 5.47
CA GLY A 149 -14.35 -9.47 4.70
C GLY A 149 -15.53 -8.78 5.40
N ARG A 150 -15.27 -7.66 6.06
CA ARG A 150 -16.22 -6.88 6.88
C ARG A 150 -16.84 -5.68 6.17
N PHE A 151 -16.61 -5.48 4.88
CA PHE A 151 -17.47 -4.57 4.10
C PHE A 151 -18.66 -5.35 3.52
N GLU A 152 -19.70 -4.63 3.11
CA GLU A 152 -20.92 -5.24 2.53
C GLU A 152 -20.66 -5.84 1.14
N ALA A 153 -19.75 -5.24 0.38
CA ALA A 153 -19.33 -5.67 -0.95
C ALA A 153 -17.81 -5.49 -1.12
N CYS A 154 -17.23 -6.20 -2.09
CA CYS A 154 -15.80 -6.16 -2.37
C CYS A 154 -15.33 -4.71 -2.62
N PRO A 155 -14.31 -4.19 -1.92
CA PRO A 155 -14.01 -2.76 -1.89
C PRO A 155 -13.13 -2.36 -3.08
N LEU A 156 -12.41 -3.32 -3.66
CA LEU A 156 -11.48 -3.15 -4.79
C LEU A 156 -12.03 -3.69 -6.10
N GLY A 157 -13.23 -4.29 -6.10
CA GLY A 157 -13.87 -4.84 -7.31
C GLY A 157 -13.34 -6.21 -7.76
N ASP A 158 -12.23 -6.69 -7.22
CA ASP A 158 -11.74 -8.06 -7.36
C ASP A 158 -11.43 -8.71 -6.00
N ALA A 159 -11.43 -10.03 -5.96
CA ALA A 159 -11.31 -10.77 -4.71
C ALA A 159 -9.87 -11.04 -4.27
N SER A 160 -8.86 -10.41 -4.88
CA SER A 160 -7.45 -10.78 -4.63
C SER A 160 -7.00 -10.44 -3.20
N LEU A 161 -7.53 -9.36 -2.62
CA LEU A 161 -7.27 -8.95 -1.23
C LEU A 161 -8.45 -9.12 -0.28
N TRP A 162 -9.62 -9.50 -0.80
CA TRP A 162 -10.85 -9.58 -0.01
C TRP A 162 -11.03 -10.96 0.63
N LYS A 163 -11.24 -10.98 1.95
CA LYS A 163 -11.32 -12.23 2.75
C LYS A 163 -10.02 -13.06 2.69
N GLN A 164 -8.91 -12.42 2.38
CA GLN A 164 -7.57 -13.01 2.44
C GLN A 164 -6.85 -12.46 3.66
N THR A 165 -6.31 -13.35 4.49
CA THR A 165 -5.51 -12.99 5.66
C THR A 165 -4.08 -13.43 5.40
N ASP A 166 -3.34 -12.60 4.68
CA ASP A 166 -1.93 -12.84 4.41
C ASP A 166 -1.05 -12.24 5.50
N THR A 167 0.20 -12.73 5.54
CA THR A 167 1.20 -12.24 6.48
C THR A 167 1.94 -11.06 5.86
N PHE A 168 2.24 -10.05 6.67
CA PHE A 168 3.14 -8.98 6.24
C PHE A 168 4.55 -9.52 6.00
N VAL A 169 5.18 -9.13 4.89
CA VAL A 169 6.59 -9.43 4.60
C VAL A 169 7.31 -8.16 4.17
N SER A 170 8.33 -7.77 4.94
CA SER A 170 9.14 -6.60 4.59
C SER A 170 9.89 -6.80 3.27
N TRP A 171 10.12 -5.73 2.50
CA TRP A 171 10.87 -5.82 1.24
C TRP A 171 12.29 -6.33 1.43
N ARG A 172 12.92 -6.02 2.56
CA ARG A 172 14.25 -6.59 2.89
C ARG A 172 14.21 -8.10 3.05
N GLU A 173 13.17 -8.61 3.71
CA GLU A 173 12.97 -10.04 3.89
C GLU A 173 12.64 -10.73 2.56
N GLN A 174 11.79 -10.12 1.74
CA GLN A 174 11.50 -10.57 0.37
C GLN A 174 12.78 -10.65 -0.47
N HIS A 175 13.61 -9.60 -0.44
CA HIS A 175 14.89 -9.57 -1.15
C HIS A 175 15.89 -10.61 -0.64
N ARG A 176 15.91 -10.86 0.68
CA ARG A 176 16.74 -11.92 1.28
C ARG A 176 16.31 -13.30 0.81
N ARG A 177 14.99 -13.58 0.80
CA ARG A 177 14.41 -14.85 0.33
C ARG A 177 14.70 -15.08 -1.14
N LEU A 178 14.45 -14.06 -1.97
CA LEU A 178 14.71 -14.12 -3.40
C LEU A 178 16.19 -14.46 -3.69
N ARG A 179 17.13 -13.84 -2.98
CA ARG A 179 18.56 -14.14 -3.08
C ARG A 179 18.94 -15.55 -2.62
N ALA A 180 18.14 -16.14 -1.73
CA ALA A 180 18.32 -17.51 -1.27
C ALA A 180 17.64 -18.55 -2.18
N GLY A 181 17.02 -18.13 -3.29
CA GLY A 181 16.24 -19.00 -4.18
C GLY A 181 14.91 -19.45 -3.55
N LEU A 182 14.37 -18.64 -2.64
CA LEU A 182 13.10 -18.86 -1.97
C LEU A 182 12.05 -17.88 -2.51
N ASP A 183 10.79 -18.31 -2.48
CA ASP A 183 9.64 -17.47 -2.78
C ASP A 183 9.63 -16.24 -1.84
N PRO A 184 9.54 -15.01 -2.36
CA PRO A 184 9.58 -13.80 -1.54
C PRO A 184 8.44 -13.71 -0.53
N ALA A 185 7.23 -14.15 -0.88
CA ALA A 185 6.04 -14.05 -0.05
C ALA A 185 5.98 -15.16 1.00
N THR A 186 6.27 -16.41 0.63
CA THR A 186 6.08 -17.58 1.51
C THR A 186 7.36 -18.08 2.16
N GLY A 187 8.53 -17.83 1.55
CA GLY A 187 9.81 -18.39 1.98
C GLY A 187 10.00 -19.87 1.62
N GLU A 188 9.08 -20.47 0.87
CA GLU A 188 9.20 -21.84 0.35
C GLU A 188 10.22 -21.91 -0.81
N PRO A 189 10.78 -23.09 -1.13
CA PRO A 189 11.69 -23.22 -2.28
C PRO A 189 11.01 -22.80 -3.58
N ASP A 190 11.60 -21.84 -4.29
CA ASP A 190 11.09 -21.42 -5.60
C ASP A 190 11.61 -22.38 -6.69
N PRO A 191 10.74 -23.16 -7.36
CA PRO A 191 11.15 -24.10 -8.40
C PRO A 191 11.74 -23.42 -9.65
N TYR A 192 11.60 -22.10 -9.75
CA TYR A 192 12.10 -21.28 -10.84
C TYR A 192 13.40 -20.53 -10.51
N ALA A 193 13.90 -20.61 -9.27
CA ALA A 193 15.06 -19.87 -8.80
C ALA A 193 16.32 -20.10 -9.67
N ASP A 194 16.55 -21.34 -10.11
CA ASP A 194 17.71 -21.70 -10.94
C ASP A 194 17.62 -21.15 -12.38
N MET A 195 16.42 -20.81 -12.86
CA MET A 195 16.22 -20.26 -14.21
C MET A 195 16.38 -18.75 -14.28
N PHE A 196 16.20 -18.05 -13.16
CA PHE A 196 16.33 -16.59 -13.05
C PHE A 196 17.20 -16.20 -11.85
N PRO A 197 18.50 -16.54 -11.87
CA PRO A 197 19.38 -16.23 -10.75
C PRO A 197 19.50 -14.72 -10.54
N VAL A 198 19.24 -14.27 -9.31
CA VAL A 198 19.45 -12.87 -8.92
C VAL A 198 20.95 -12.63 -8.76
N THR A 199 21.59 -12.10 -9.81
CA THR A 199 23.00 -11.71 -9.80
C THR A 199 23.15 -10.22 -9.44
N GLU A 200 24.28 -9.85 -8.81
CA GLU A 200 24.57 -8.46 -8.39
C GLU A 200 24.67 -7.45 -9.55
N ASP A 201 24.66 -7.92 -10.81
CA ASP A 201 25.22 -7.22 -11.96
C ASP A 201 24.23 -6.79 -13.06
N ARG A 202 22.90 -6.86 -12.84
CA ARG A 202 21.96 -6.25 -13.81
C ARG A 202 21.66 -4.79 -13.45
N PRO A 203 21.91 -3.84 -14.38
CA PRO A 203 21.62 -2.43 -14.19
C PRO A 203 20.12 -2.16 -14.09
#